data_AF-A0A164LBW0-F1
#
_entry.id   AF-A0A164LBW0-F1
#
_cell.length_a   1.000
_cell.length_b   1.000
_cell.length_c   1.000
_cell.angle_alpha   90.00
_cell.angle_beta   90.00
_cell.angle_gamma   90.00
#
_symmetry.space_group_name_H-M   'P 1'
#
loop_
_entity.id
_entity.type
_entity.pdbx_description
1 polymer ?
#
loop_
_entity_poly.entity_id
_entity_poly.type
_entity_poly.pdbx_seq_one_letter_code
_entity_poly.pdbx_strand_id
1 'polypeptide(L)' 'MEVELEWRVISKWMDVAIQAAETEGWHVWQGPDASWRFRREGVYEQFPATPETMDQLKYFLFKVQRVLGVDLQKGMA' A
#
# COMPACT_ATOMS: atom_id res chain seq x y z
N MET A 1 9.51 -26.86 -0.28
CA MET A 1 9.64 -25.74 0.68
C MET A 1 9.56 -24.47 -0.16
N GLU A 2 8.36 -24.15 -0.64
CA GLU A 2 8.13 -23.22 -1.76
C GLU A 2 6.69 -22.69 -1.64
N VAL A 3 6.34 -22.07 -0.51
CA VAL A 3 4.99 -21.51 -0.27
C VAL A 3 5.06 -20.26 0.63
N GLU A 4 6.06 -20.15 1.50
CA GLU A 4 6.23 -18.95 2.35
C GLU A 4 6.73 -17.69 1.61
N LEU A 5 7.22 -17.83 0.38
CA LEU A 5 7.85 -16.71 -0.32
C LEU A 5 6.83 -15.67 -0.82
N GLU A 6 5.61 -16.07 -1.19
CA GLU A 6 4.64 -15.14 -1.77
C GLU A 6 4.03 -14.20 -0.73
N TRP A 7 3.60 -14.74 0.42
CA TRP A 7 3.04 -13.93 1.51
C TRP A 7 4.06 -12.95 2.09
N ARG A 8 5.32 -13.37 2.28
CA ARG A 8 6.39 -12.47 2.74
C ARG A 8 6.65 -11.33 1.77
N VAL A 9 6.58 -11.59 0.46
CA VAL A 9 6.75 -10.55 -0.57
C VAL A 9 5.57 -9.57 -0.55
N ILE A 10 4.33 -10.08 -0.46
CA ILE A 10 3.13 -9.24 -0.36
C ILE A 10 3.20 -8.32 0.85
N SER A 11 3.41 -8.88 2.05
CA SER A 11 3.49 -8.09 3.29
C SER A 11 4.59 -7.05 3.24
N LYS A 12 5.79 -7.42 2.76
CA LYS A 12 6.91 -6.48 2.65
C LYS A 12 6.60 -5.29 1.74
N TRP A 13 6.03 -5.53 0.56
CA TRP A 13 5.74 -4.44 -0.38
C TRP A 13 4.56 -3.58 0.06
N MET A 14 3.59 -4.16 0.78
CA MET A 14 2.55 -3.40 1.46
C MET A 14 3.16 -2.41 2.47
N ASP A 15 4.08 -2.88 3.32
CA ASP A 15 4.74 -2.03 4.32
C ASP A 15 5.53 -0.89 3.65
N VAL A 16 6.28 -1.19 2.59
CA VAL A 16 7.02 -0.18 1.79
C VAL A 16 6.07 0.91 1.28
N ALA A 17 4.91 0.53 0.73
CA ALA A 17 3.96 1.51 0.20
C ALA A 17 3.31 2.37 1.29
N ILE A 18 3.02 1.79 2.45
CA ILE A 18 2.47 2.50 3.61
C ILE A 18 3.49 3.49 4.13
N GLN A 19 4.73 3.04 4.39
CA GLN A 19 5.81 3.89 4.90
C GLN A 19 6.17 5.01 3.93
N ALA A 20 6.20 4.71 2.62
CA ALA A 20 6.42 5.72 1.59
C ALA A 20 5.33 6.79 1.62
N ALA A 21 4.06 6.38 1.73
CA ALA A 21 2.95 7.31 1.79
C ALA A 21 3.00 8.17 3.07
N GLU A 22 3.28 7.58 4.23
CA GLU A 22 3.46 8.28 5.50
C GLU A 22 4.60 9.30 5.45
N THR A 23 5.73 8.93 4.86
CA THR A 23 6.88 9.83 4.63
C THR A 23 6.51 11.02 3.75
N GLU A 24 5.56 10.84 2.83
CA GLU A 24 5.02 11.90 1.97
C GLU A 24 3.82 12.65 2.57
N GLY A 25 3.58 12.45 3.87
CA GLY A 25 2.58 13.18 4.64
C GLY A 25 1.15 12.63 4.49
N TRP A 26 0.98 11.43 3.97
CA TRP A 26 -0.31 10.74 4.00
C TRP A 26 -0.54 10.08 5.35
N HIS A 27 -1.74 10.22 5.89
CA HIS A 27 -2.19 9.36 6.97
C HIS A 27 -2.84 8.11 6.40
N VAL A 28 -2.36 6.93 6.80
CA VAL A 28 -2.80 5.63 6.27
C VAL A 28 -3.40 4.77 7.38
N TRP A 29 -4.56 4.15 7.14
CA TRP A 29 -5.16 3.21 8.08
C TRP A 29 -6.03 2.15 7.38
N GLN A 30 -6.29 1.03 8.05
CA GLN A 30 -7.24 0.02 7.58
C GLN A 30 -8.67 0.37 8.02
N GLY A 31 -9.61 0.27 7.09
CA GLY A 31 -11.04 0.34 7.34
C GLY A 31 -11.62 -0.95 7.91
N PRO A 32 -12.84 -0.91 8.48
CA PRO A 32 -13.54 -2.09 8.99
C PRO A 32 -13.88 -3.15 7.92
N ASP A 33 -13.84 -2.75 6.65
CA ASP A 33 -14.02 -3.59 5.46
C ASP A 33 -12.68 -4.11 4.91
N ALA A 34 -11.63 -4.07 5.72
CA ALA A 34 -10.24 -4.37 5.38
C ALA A 34 -9.63 -3.49 4.27
N SER A 35 -10.34 -2.46 3.79
CA SER A 35 -9.85 -1.49 2.81
C SER A 35 -8.70 -0.64 3.35
N TRP A 36 -7.78 -0.21 2.48
CA TRP A 36 -6.76 0.76 2.84
C TRP A 36 -7.24 2.18 2.55
N ARG A 37 -7.09 3.07 3.52
CA ARG A 37 -7.58 4.45 3.47
C ARG A 37 -6.43 5.42 3.63
N PHE A 38 -6.41 6.43 2.77
CA PHE A 38 -5.36 7.44 2.69
C PHE A 38 -5.98 8.83 2.80
N ARG A 39 -5.40 9.69 3.63
CA ARG A 39 -5.84 11.08 3.79
C ARG A 39 -4.65 12.05 3.80
N ARG A 40 -4.75 13.12 3.00
CA ARG A 40 -3.82 14.26 3.01
C ARG A 40 -4.56 15.54 2.63
N GLU A 41 -4.43 16.59 3.44
CA GLU A 41 -4.96 17.94 3.13
C GLU A 41 -6.43 17.98 2.66
N GLY A 42 -7.30 17.15 3.24
CA GLY A 42 -8.71 17.09 2.87
C GLY A 42 -9.04 16.19 1.67
N VAL A 43 -8.03 15.64 0.99
CA VAL A 43 -8.18 14.55 0.01
C VAL A 43 -8.31 13.22 0.74
N TYR A 44 -9.23 12.39 0.28
CA TYR A 44 -9.49 11.05 0.81
C TYR A 44 -9.53 10.05 -0.35
N GLU A 45 -8.71 9.01 -0.27
CA GLU A 45 -8.66 7.92 -1.24
C GLU A 45 -8.82 6.57 -0.51
N GLN A 46 -9.53 5.65 -1.14
CA GLN A 46 -9.79 4.32 -0.61
C GLN A 46 -9.44 3.26 -1.65
N PHE A 47 -8.66 2.28 -1.25
CA PHE A 47 -8.30 1.12 -2.07
C PHE A 47 -8.83 -0.17 -1.45
N PRO A 48 -9.19 -1.17 -2.27
CA PRO A 48 -9.67 -2.46 -1.80
C PRO A 48 -8.65 -3.16 -0.89
N ALA A 49 -9.15 -4.15 -0.14
CA ALA A 49 -8.48 -4.76 1.00
C ALA A 49 -7.16 -5.48 0.67
N THR A 50 -6.43 -5.83 1.74
CA THR A 50 -5.11 -6.48 1.73
C THR A 50 -4.97 -7.44 0.55
N PRO A 51 -4.03 -7.19 -0.37
CA PRO A 51 -3.84 -8.04 -1.52
C PRO A 51 -3.48 -9.46 -1.08
N GLU A 52 -4.24 -10.44 -1.54
CA GLU A 52 -4.01 -11.88 -1.32
C GLU A 52 -3.25 -12.52 -2.49
N THR A 53 -3.13 -11.79 -3.60
CA THR A 53 -2.44 -12.23 -4.81
C THR A 53 -1.44 -11.19 -5.28
N MET A 54 -0.47 -11.63 -6.07
CA MET A 54 0.53 -10.75 -6.68
C MET A 54 -0.10 -9.69 -7.58
N ASP A 55 -1.21 -9.98 -8.26
CA ASP A 55 -1.87 -9.02 -9.14
C ASP A 55 -2.65 -7.96 -8.36
N GLN A 56 -3.27 -8.34 -7.23
CA GLN A 56 -3.85 -7.37 -6.31
C GLN A 56 -2.76 -6.46 -5.72
N LEU A 57 -1.59 -7.01 -5.37
CA LEU A 57 -0.45 -6.24 -4.89
C LEU A 57 0.02 -5.23 -5.95
N LYS A 58 0.26 -5.68 -7.19
CA LYS A 58 0.65 -4.79 -8.30
C LYS A 58 -0.36 -3.68 -8.50
N TYR A 59 -1.66 -4.00 -8.44
CA TYR A 59 -2.72 -3.01 -8.58
C TYR A 59 -2.71 -1.97 -7.45
N PHE A 60 -2.53 -2.42 -6.20
CA PHE A 60 -2.39 -1.52 -5.05
C PHE A 60 -1.17 -0.61 -5.17
N LEU A 61 0.02 -1.17 -5.45
CA LEU A 61 1.26 -0.38 -5.62
C LEU A 61 1.13 0.64 -6.76
N PHE A 62 0.53 0.23 -7.88
CA PHE A 62 0.25 1.12 -9.00
C PHE A 62 -0.67 2.28 -8.59
N LYS A 63 -1.74 1.99 -7.84
CA LYS A 63 -2.67 3.02 -7.33
C LYS A 63 -1.96 3.99 -6.39
N VAL A 64 -1.14 3.50 -5.47
CA VAL A 64 -0.36 4.34 -4.54
C VAL A 64 0.58 5.27 -5.32
N GLN A 65 1.33 4.74 -6.30
CA GLN A 65 2.24 5.58 -7.11
C GLN A 65 1.51 6.60 -7.99
N ARG A 66 0.42 6.20 -8.64
CA ARG A 66 -0.22 7.01 -9.68
C ARG A 66 -1.33 7.92 -9.17
N VAL A 67 -2.11 7.48 -8.19
CA VAL A 67 -3.22 8.27 -7.63
C VAL A 67 -2.72 9.16 -6.52
N LEU A 68 -1.92 8.62 -5.60
CA LEU A 68 -1.42 9.40 -4.46
C LEU A 68 -0.14 10.18 -4.78
N GLY A 69 0.53 9.83 -5.89
CA GLY A 69 1.81 10.42 -6.29
C GLY A 69 2.97 9.98 -5.41
N VAL A 70 2.85 8.84 -4.73
CA VAL A 70 3.83 8.37 -3.74
C VAL A 70 5.02 7.69 -4.41
N ASP A 71 6.22 8.13 -4.06
CA ASP A 71 7.46 7.48 -4.46
C ASP A 71 7.79 6.29 -3.54
N LEU A 72 7.49 5.08 -4.02
CA LEU A 72 7.76 3.83 -3.29
C LEU A 72 9.24 3.65 -2.92
N GLN A 73 10.19 4.32 -3.58
CA GLN A 73 11.59 4.23 -3.21
C GLN A 73 11.85 4.80 -1.80
N LYS A 74 11.03 5.75 -1.34
CA LYS A 74 11.15 6.32 0.02
C LYS A 74 10.77 5.35 1.13
N GLY A 75 9.93 4.34 0.83
CA GLY A 75 9.57 3.29 1.79
C GLY A 75 10.56 2.13 1.84
N MET A 76 11.64 2.18 1.05
CA MET A 76 12.70 1.17 1.07
C MET A 76 13.89 1.53 1.97
N ALA A 77 13.91 2.76 2.50
CA ALA A 77 14.94 3.30 3.39
C ALA A 77 14.67 2.90 4.85
#